data_AF-A0AAE3FUZ7-F1
#
_entry.id   AF-A0AAE3FUZ7-F1
#
_cell.length_a   1.000
_cell.length_b   1.000
_cell.length_c   1.000
_cell.angle_alpha   90.00
_cell.angle_beta   90.00
_cell.angle_gamma   90.00
#
_symmetry.space_group_name_H-M   'P 1'
#
loop_
_entity.id
_entity.type
_entity.pdbx_description
1 polymer ?
#
loop_
_entity_poly.entity_id
_entity_poly.type
_entity_poly.pdbx_seq_one_letter_code
_entity_poly.pdbx_strand_id
1 'polypeptide(L)'
;MERETVSHQGSGVQIEIRETPYKQHMEYPLVEVTWWSSIEDCTTLVFAETDPARRQLEPAGVLLGGVPTAVVTALEKSGYQIAS
;
A
#
# COMPACT_ATOMS: atom_id res chain seq x y z
N MET A 1 19.07 -3.79 -1.67
CA MET A 1 18.75 -2.52 -2.37
C MET A 1 17.50 -1.99 -1.70
N GLU A 2 17.64 -1.04 -0.78
CA GLU A 2 16.50 -0.48 -0.02
C GLU A 2 15.81 0.55 -0.91
N ARG A 3 14.50 0.39 -1.16
CA ARG A 3 13.75 1.23 -2.09
C ARG A 3 12.78 2.18 -1.39
N GLU A 4 12.56 3.27 -2.13
CA GLU A 4 11.89 4.54 -1.88
C GLU A 4 10.68 4.50 -0.94
N THR A 5 10.73 5.33 0.10
CA THR A 5 9.59 5.63 0.97
C THR A 5 8.86 6.84 0.41
N VAL A 6 7.70 6.63 -0.20
CA VAL A 6 6.86 7.75 -0.67
C VAL A 6 5.93 8.18 0.44
N SER A 7 6.08 9.42 0.90
CA SER A 7 5.23 10.03 1.93
C SER A 7 4.19 10.95 1.29
N HIS A 8 2.90 10.65 1.48
CA HIS A 8 1.82 11.56 1.12
C HIS A 8 1.25 12.22 2.37
N GLN A 9 1.25 13.56 2.40
CA GLN A 9 0.61 14.34 3.45
C GLN A 9 -0.66 14.98 2.89
N GLY A 10 -1.82 14.48 3.32
CA GLY A 10 -3.13 15.02 2.93
C GLY A 10 -4.09 14.96 4.11
N SER A 11 -4.76 16.08 4.42
CA SER A 11 -5.87 16.15 5.39
C SER A 11 -5.56 15.62 6.79
N GLY A 12 -4.32 15.74 7.27
CA GLY A 12 -3.91 15.25 8.59
C GLY A 12 -3.56 13.76 8.65
N VAL A 13 -3.62 13.04 7.53
CA VAL A 13 -3.18 11.65 7.40
C VAL A 13 -1.81 11.62 6.74
N GLN A 14 -0.87 10.93 7.37
CA GLN A 14 0.42 10.57 6.76
C GLN A 14 0.28 9.17 6.17
N ILE A 15 0.72 8.98 4.93
CA ILE A 15 0.69 7.68 4.25
C ILE A 15 2.10 7.37 3.77
N GLU A 16 2.58 6.19 4.10
CA GLU A 16 3.85 5.62 3.68
C GLU A 16 3.58 4.38 2.84
N ILE A 17 4.15 4.34 1.63
CA ILE A 17 4.09 3.20 0.72
C ILE A 17 5.50 2.60 0.63
N ARG A 18 5.63 1.31 0.91
CA ARG A 18 6.87 0.56 0.86
C ARG A 18 6.74 -0.64 -0.06
N GLU A 19 7.60 -0.71 -1.07
CA GLU A 19 7.74 -1.88 -1.91
C GLU A 19 8.65 -2.88 -1.22
N THR A 20 8.12 -4.02 -0.81
CA THR A 20 8.93 -5.11 -0.28
C THR A 20 9.30 -6.03 -1.44
N PRO A 21 10.60 -6.22 -1.73
CA PRO A 21 11.01 -7.18 -2.75
C PRO A 21 10.52 -8.58 -2.37
N TYR A 22 10.17 -9.38 -3.38
CA TYR A 22 9.72 -10.77 -3.25
C TYR A 22 10.31 -11.46 -2.02
N LYS A 23 9.49 -11.72 -0.99
CA LYS A 23 9.92 -12.64 0.06
C LYS A 23 10.13 -13.99 -0.62
N GLN A 24 11.17 -14.74 -0.23
CA GLN A 24 11.57 -16.02 -0.83
C GLN A 24 10.47 -17.11 -0.88
N HIS A 25 9.27 -16.82 -0.37
CA HIS A 25 8.11 -17.70 -0.34
C HIS A 25 6.83 -17.09 -0.97
N MET A 26 6.90 -15.91 -1.59
CA MET A 26 5.74 -15.30 -2.26
C MET A 26 5.96 -15.20 -3.75
N GLU A 27 4.92 -15.60 -4.49
CA GLU A 27 4.89 -15.60 -5.97
C GLU A 27 4.82 -14.18 -6.55
N TYR A 28 4.49 -13.18 -5.73
CA TYR A 28 4.27 -11.78 -6.13
C TYR A 28 5.03 -10.79 -5.24
N PRO A 29 5.39 -9.60 -5.76
CA PRO A 29 5.89 -8.48 -4.97
C PRO A 29 4.85 -8.06 -3.94
N LEU A 30 5.30 -7.54 -2.79
CA LEU A 30 4.41 -6.99 -1.79
C LEU A 30 4.55 -5.48 -1.73
N VAL A 31 3.42 -4.79 -1.66
CA VAL A 31 3.35 -3.36 -1.37
C VAL A 31 2.72 -3.20 0.01
N GLU A 32 3.49 -2.70 0.95
CA GLU A 32 3.02 -2.38 2.29
C GLU A 32 2.64 -0.91 2.34
N VAL A 33 1.44 -0.61 2.81
CA VAL A 33 0.96 0.76 2.98
C VAL A 33 0.63 0.97 4.44
N THR A 34 1.38 1.84 5.09
CA THR A 34 1.10 2.27 6.46
C THR A 34 0.54 3.68 6.42
N TRP A 35 -0.56 3.92 7.11
CA TRP A 35 -1.06 5.28 7.31
C TRP A 35 -1.32 5.57 8.78
N TRP A 36 -1.18 6.85 9.12
CA TRP A 36 -1.38 7.37 10.46
C TRP A 36 -2.52 8.37 10.44
N SER A 37 -3.62 8.06 11.13
CA SER A 37 -4.75 8.98 11.33
C SER A 37 -4.48 9.98 12.46
N SER A 38 -3.59 9.59 13.39
CA SER A 38 -3.05 10.41 14.47
C SER A 38 -1.69 9.83 14.90
N ILE A 39 -0.98 10.49 15.82
CA ILE A 39 0.30 9.98 16.36
C ILE A 39 0.12 8.60 17.02
N GLU A 40 -1.07 8.32 17.56
CA GLU A 40 -1.37 7.10 18.31
C GLU A 40 -2.14 6.04 17.49
N ASP A 41 -2.63 6.41 16.30
CA ASP A 41 -3.43 5.54 15.44
C ASP A 41 -2.71 5.30 14.12
N CYS A 42 -2.10 4.12 14.00
CA CYS A 42 -1.48 3.65 12.77
C CYS A 42 -2.13 2.36 12.30
N THR A 43 -2.32 2.24 10.98
CA THR A 43 -2.79 1.00 10.35
C THR A 43 -1.88 0.66 9.19
N THR A 44 -1.47 -0.60 9.11
CA THR A 44 -0.66 -1.13 8.00
C THR A 44 -1.46 -2.17 7.24
N LEU A 45 -1.53 -2.00 5.92
CA LEU A 45 -2.07 -3.00 5.00
C LEU A 45 -1.00 -3.49 4.06
N VAL A 46 -1.09 -4.78 3.73
CA VAL A 46 -0.20 -5.42 2.76
C VAL A 46 -1.03 -5.78 1.54
N PHE A 47 -0.52 -5.37 0.39
CA PHE A 47 -1.06 -5.70 -0.91
C PHE A 47 -0.07 -6.60 -1.66
N ALA A 48 -0.57 -7.60 -2.38
CA ALA A 48 0.19 -8.36 -3.34
C ALA A 48 0.05 -7.69 -4.72
N GLU A 49 1.18 -7.49 -5.41
CA GLU A 49 1.18 -6.99 -6.78
C GLU A 49 0.93 -8.16 -7.75
N THR A 50 -0.33 -8.43 -8.05
CA THR A 50 -0.76 -9.59 -8.84
C THR A 50 -0.53 -9.42 -10.34
N ASP A 51 -0.48 -8.18 -10.84
CA ASP A 51 -0.07 -7.85 -12.20
C ASP A 51 0.96 -6.72 -12.21
N PRO A 52 2.26 -7.04 -12.29
CA PRO A 52 3.34 -6.05 -12.33
C PRO A 52 3.34 -5.16 -13.58
N ALA A 53 2.79 -5.63 -14.69
CA ALA A 53 2.73 -4.83 -15.93
C ALA A 53 1.69 -3.72 -15.81
N ARG A 54 0.63 -3.96 -15.03
CA ARG A 54 -0.44 -3.00 -14.75
C ARG A 54 -0.35 -2.35 -13.39
N ARG A 55 0.64 -2.74 -12.56
CA ARG A 55 0.75 -2.37 -11.15
C ARG A 55 -0.54 -2.60 -10.38
N GLN A 56 -1.19 -3.74 -10.63
CA GLN A 56 -2.42 -4.11 -9.91
C GLN A 56 -2.08 -4.72 -8.56
N LEU A 57 -2.79 -4.24 -7.55
CA LEU A 57 -2.65 -4.61 -6.14
C LEU A 57 -3.90 -5.31 -5.66
N GLU A 58 -3.74 -6.47 -5.03
CA GLU A 58 -4.79 -7.15 -4.29
C GLU A 58 -4.47 -7.15 -2.80
N PRO A 59 -5.45 -6.91 -1.90
CA PRO A 59 -5.22 -7.03 -0.47
C PRO A 59 -4.77 -8.46 -0.12
N ALA A 60 -3.64 -8.60 0.57
CA ALA A 60 -3.12 -9.90 0.98
C ALA A 60 -3.88 -10.52 2.19
N GLY A 61 -5.02 -9.95 2.57
CA GLY A 61 -5.82 -10.37 3.73
C GLY A 61 -7.22 -9.76 3.73
N VAL A 62 -8.06 -10.17 4.69
CA VAL A 62 -9.44 -9.71 4.83
C VAL A 62 -9.47 -8.29 5.40
N LEU A 63 -9.93 -7.32 4.61
CA LEU A 63 -10.12 -5.94 5.03
C LEU A 63 -11.49 -5.74 5.69
N LEU A 64 -11.54 -5.75 7.02
CA LEU A 64 -12.73 -5.38 7.77
C LEU A 64 -12.87 -3.85 7.78
N GLY A 65 -13.49 -3.29 6.74
CA GLY A 65 -13.76 -1.85 6.63
C GLY A 65 -13.29 -1.18 5.33
N GLY A 66 -12.68 -1.94 4.41
CA GLY A 66 -12.18 -1.41 3.14
C GLY A 66 -10.90 -0.57 3.28
N VAL A 67 -10.37 -0.12 2.15
CA VAL A 67 -9.18 0.75 2.09
C VAL A 67 -9.65 2.21 2.15
N PRO A 68 -9.12 3.04 3.07
CA PRO A 68 -9.48 4.46 3.12
C PRO A 68 -9.23 5.16 1.79
N THR A 69 -10.11 6.07 1.36
CA THR A 69 -9.98 6.79 0.08
C THR A 69 -8.63 7.49 -0.07
N ALA A 70 -8.09 8.06 1.01
CA ALA A 70 -6.78 8.70 0.98
C ALA A 70 -5.64 7.73 0.61
N VAL A 71 -5.73 6.48 1.08
CA VAL A 71 -4.78 5.40 0.75
C VAL A 71 -4.93 4.98 -0.71
N VAL A 72 -6.17 4.84 -1.20
CA VAL A 72 -6.43 4.55 -2.63
C VAL A 72 -5.81 5.64 -3.51
N THR A 73 -6.06 6.92 -3.19
CA THR A 73 -5.49 8.04 -3.96
C THR A 73 -3.96 8.10 -3.88
N ALA A 74 -3.36 7.76 -2.73
CA ALA A 74 -1.91 7.70 -2.60
C ALA A 74 -1.32 6.61 -3.51
N LEU A 75 -1.91 5.41 -3.49
CA LEU A 75 -1.52 4.31 -4.37
C LEU A 75 -1.66 4.69 -5.85
N GLU A 76 -2.78 5.28 -6.26
CA GLU A 76 -3.00 5.76 -7.64
C GLU A 76 -1.95 6.79 -8.07
N LYS A 77 -1.56 7.72 -7.17
CA LYS A 77 -0.49 8.70 -7.44
C LYS A 77 0.88 8.05 -7.55
N SER A 78 1.12 6.94 -6.86
CA SER A 78 2.30 6.10 -7.02
C SER A 78 2.23 5.17 -8.24
N GLY A 79 1.13 5.23 -9.01
CA GLY A 79 0.91 4.45 -10.23
C GLY A 79 0.38 3.03 -9.98
N TYR A 80 -0.07 2.74 -8.76
CA TYR A 80 -0.71 1.48 -8.40
C TYR A 80 -2.22 1.55 -8.58
N GLN A 81 -2.84 0.40 -8.86
CA GLN A 81 -4.30 0.26 -8.94
C GLN A 81 -4.75 -0.88 -8.05
N ILE A 82 -5.71 -0.65 -7.15
CA ILE A 82 -6.31 -1.74 -6.37
C ILE A 82 -7.28 -2.48 -7.29
N ALA A 83 -7.12 -3.81 -7.42
CA ALA A 83 -8.07 -4.63 -8.17
C ALA A 83 -9.46 -4.56 -7.49
N SER A 84 -10.50 -4.38 -8.31
CA SER A 84 -11.89 -4.26 -7.85
C SER A 84 -12.53 -5.59 -7.51
#